data_AF-A0A419KJ08-F1
#
_entry.id   AF-A0A419KJ08-F1
#
_cell.length_a   1.000
_cell.length_b   1.000
_cell.length_c   1.000
_cell.angle_alpha   90.00
_cell.angle_beta   90.00
_cell.angle_gamma   90.00
#
_symmetry.space_group_name_H-M   'P 1'
#
loop_
_entity.id
_entity.type
_entity.pdbx_description
1 polymer ?
#
loop_
_entity_poly.entity_id
_entity_poly.type
_entity_poly.pdbx_seq_one_letter_code
_entity_poly.pdbx_strand_id
1 'polypeptide(L)'
;MKYNLPRLPLIIFLVTIFGSLILGFSIIYDLVVTHSVGEKLRFENEFIKIDFPRNWCAYSWSERNITGSVHGVFLYSQKPASIMIFRIHDENVTRHFMKRNNLKNVSAVINFELRRIYSDIRERNENSSLIFEETGGISIWEVQANYSKIIIKNAFKSEGTFHDMFCL
;
A
#
# COMPACT_ATOMS: atom_id res chain seq x y z
N MET A 1 3.97 7.08 -56.08
CA MET A 1 3.07 6.01 -55.57
C MET A 1 2.02 6.64 -54.68
N LYS A 2 0.77 6.79 -55.17
CA LYS A 2 -0.38 7.20 -54.34
C LYS A 2 -0.93 5.94 -53.67
N TYR A 3 -0.73 5.81 -52.37
CA TYR A 3 -1.41 4.80 -51.58
C TYR A 3 -2.90 5.18 -51.52
N ASN A 4 -3.72 4.62 -52.42
CA ASN A 4 -5.17 4.61 -52.28
C ASN A 4 -5.52 3.62 -51.17
N LEU A 5 -5.25 3.98 -49.90
CA LEU A 5 -5.84 3.25 -48.79
C LEU A 5 -7.37 3.33 -48.94
N PRO A 6 -8.08 2.19 -48.93
CA PRO A 6 -9.53 2.22 -48.95
C PRO A 6 -10.01 3.00 -47.72
N ARG A 7 -10.67 4.14 -47.97
CA ARG A 7 -11.08 5.10 -46.93
C ARG A 7 -11.99 4.45 -45.89
N LEU A 8 -12.81 3.49 -46.31
CA LEU A 8 -13.81 2.84 -45.47
C LEU A 8 -13.18 1.97 -44.36
N PRO A 9 -12.26 1.01 -44.62
CA PRO A 9 -11.52 0.31 -43.58
C PRO A 9 -10.79 1.21 -42.58
N LEU A 10 -10.18 2.30 -43.05
CA LEU A 10 -9.49 3.24 -42.18
C LEU A 10 -10.46 3.96 -41.23
N ILE A 11 -11.62 4.40 -41.74
CA ILE A 11 -12.66 5.04 -40.93
C ILE A 11 -13.21 4.05 -39.89
N ILE A 12 -13.49 2.81 -40.28
CA ILE A 12 -13.97 1.77 -39.35
C ILE A 12 -12.94 1.52 -38.24
N PHE A 13 -11.66 1.42 -38.59
CA PHE A 13 -10.57 1.24 -37.63
C PHE A 13 -10.48 2.40 -36.63
N LEU A 14 -10.53 3.64 -37.12
CA LEU A 14 -10.49 4.83 -36.28
C LEU A 14 -11.71 4.91 -35.35
N VAL A 15 -12.92 4.70 -35.88
CA VAL A 15 -14.16 4.69 -35.07
C VAL A 15 -14.09 3.63 -33.98
N THR A 16 -13.55 2.44 -34.29
CA THR A 16 -13.38 1.37 -33.30
C THR A 16 -12.41 1.77 -32.20
N ILE A 17 -11.28 2.40 -32.55
CA ILE A 17 -10.30 2.90 -31.56
C ILE A 17 -10.92 3.98 -30.70
N PHE A 18 -11.52 5.01 -31.30
CA PHE A 18 -12.12 6.12 -30.55
C PHE A 18 -13.27 5.64 -29.67
N GLY A 19 -14.13 4.75 -30.17
CA GLY A 19 -15.20 4.13 -29.39
C GLY A 19 -14.65 3.38 -28.17
N SER A 20 -13.58 2.59 -28.36
CA SER A 20 -12.94 1.86 -27.28
C SER A 20 -12.30 2.79 -26.24
N LEU A 21 -11.67 3.89 -26.68
CA LEU A 21 -11.08 4.89 -25.79
C LEU A 21 -12.14 5.63 -24.99
N ILE A 22 -13.26 6.03 -25.60
CA ILE A 22 -14.36 6.71 -24.92
C ILE A 22 -15.00 5.80 -23.89
N LEU A 23 -15.25 4.53 -24.24
CA LEU A 23 -15.80 3.54 -23.31
C LEU A 23 -14.85 3.30 -22.15
N GLY A 24 -13.56 3.08 -22.42
CA GLY A 24 -12.55 2.90 -21.38
C GLY A 24 -12.45 4.10 -20.45
N PHE A 25 -12.42 5.32 -21.01
CA PHE A 25 -12.42 6.56 -20.22
C PHE A 25 -13.68 6.70 -19.38
N SER A 26 -14.85 6.38 -19.93
CA SER A 26 -16.13 6.49 -19.22
C SER A 26 -16.18 5.55 -18.02
N ILE A 27 -15.72 4.30 -18.18
CA ILE A 27 -15.63 3.31 -17.09
C ILE A 27 -14.67 3.81 -15.99
N ILE A 28 -13.48 4.28 -16.37
CA ILE A 28 -12.50 4.79 -15.41
C ILE A 28 -13.06 6.01 -14.67
N TYR A 29 -13.68 6.94 -15.40
CA TYR A 29 -14.26 8.15 -14.84
C TYR A 29 -15.38 7.83 -13.85
N ASP A 30 -16.31 6.95 -14.22
CA ASP A 30 -17.40 6.50 -13.35
C ASP A 30 -16.89 5.85 -12.07
N LEU A 31 -15.87 4.99 -12.19
CA LEU A 31 -15.26 4.31 -11.05
C LEU A 31 -14.57 5.31 -10.10
N VAL A 32 -13.85 6.28 -10.65
CA VAL A 32 -13.22 7.36 -9.86
C VAL A 32 -14.27 8.23 -9.18
N VAL A 33 -15.33 8.64 -9.88
CA VAL A 33 -16.40 9.48 -9.31
C VAL A 33 -17.13 8.73 -8.19
N THR A 34 -17.47 7.46 -8.39
CA THR A 34 -18.17 6.63 -7.41
C THR A 34 -17.38 6.47 -6.11
N HIS A 35 -16.05 6.39 -6.20
CA HIS A 35 -15.18 6.23 -5.04
C HIS A 35 -14.53 7.56 -4.58
N SER A 36 -14.91 8.69 -5.17
CA SER A 36 -14.43 10.01 -4.73
C SER A 36 -15.30 10.55 -3.60
N VAL A 37 -14.66 11.00 -2.53
CA VAL A 37 -15.31 11.61 -1.37
C VAL A 37 -14.61 12.94 -1.10
N GLY A 38 -15.13 14.01 -1.70
CA GLY A 38 -14.47 15.31 -1.71
C GLY A 38 -13.11 15.23 -2.41
N GLU A 39 -12.03 15.57 -1.69
CA GLU A 39 -10.65 15.51 -2.18
C GLU A 39 -9.95 14.16 -1.96
N LYS A 40 -10.68 13.15 -1.46
CA LYS A 40 -10.16 11.82 -1.13
C LYS A 40 -10.75 10.76 -2.05
N LEU A 41 -10.02 9.65 -2.17
CA LEU A 41 -10.52 8.41 -2.73
C LEU A 41 -10.83 7.45 -1.57
N ARG A 42 -11.90 6.67 -1.72
CA ARG A 42 -12.31 5.64 -0.78
C ARG A 42 -11.94 4.27 -1.31
N PHE A 43 -11.19 3.52 -0.52
CA PHE A 43 -11.02 2.09 -0.68
C PHE A 43 -11.89 1.38 0.35
N GLU A 44 -12.77 0.49 -0.09
CA GLU A 44 -13.66 -0.27 0.78
C GLU A 44 -13.74 -1.73 0.31
N ASN A 45 -13.48 -2.65 1.23
CA ASN A 45 -13.71 -4.08 1.06
C ASN A 45 -14.29 -4.67 2.36
N GLU A 46 -14.45 -6.00 2.41
CA GLU A 46 -15.03 -6.69 3.57
C GLU A 46 -14.22 -6.55 4.88
N PHE A 47 -12.94 -6.17 4.81
CA PHE A 47 -12.05 -6.07 5.96
C PHE A 47 -11.65 -4.63 6.32
N ILE A 48 -11.65 -3.72 5.35
CA ILE A 48 -11.10 -2.38 5.55
C ILE A 48 -11.79 -1.32 4.71
N LYS A 49 -12.01 -0.16 5.34
CA LYS A 49 -12.56 1.05 4.74
C LYS A 49 -11.64 2.22 5.06
N ILE A 50 -10.98 2.77 4.04
CA ILE A 50 -10.00 3.84 4.19
C ILE A 50 -10.27 4.95 3.17
N ASP A 51 -10.24 6.19 3.64
CA ASP A 51 -10.20 7.37 2.78
C ASP A 51 -8.74 7.87 2.69
N PHE A 52 -8.21 7.98 1.47
CA PHE A 52 -6.83 8.38 1.20
C PHE A 52 -6.75 9.53 0.18
N PRO A 53 -5.65 10.33 0.14
CA PRO A 53 -5.55 11.46 -0.77
C PRO A 53 -5.65 11.06 -2.24
N ARG A 54 -6.31 11.87 -3.08
CA ARG A 54 -6.52 11.56 -4.50
C ARG A 54 -5.23 11.44 -5.33
N ASN A 55 -4.14 12.02 -4.86
CA ASN A 55 -2.81 11.93 -5.48
C ASN A 55 -1.99 10.73 -5.00
N TRP A 56 -2.57 9.84 -4.19
CA TRP A 56 -1.96 8.58 -3.78
C TRP A 56 -2.51 7.42 -4.63
N CYS A 57 -1.73 6.36 -4.69
CA CYS A 57 -2.10 5.11 -5.34
C CYS A 57 -2.38 4.05 -4.28
N ALA A 58 -3.34 3.17 -4.56
CA ALA A 58 -3.71 2.06 -3.72
C ALA A 58 -3.58 0.74 -4.48
N TYR A 59 -3.01 -0.27 -3.84
CA TYR A 59 -2.91 -1.63 -4.34
C TYR A 59 -3.35 -2.60 -3.24
N SER A 60 -4.29 -3.48 -3.53
CA SER A 60 -4.75 -4.50 -2.59
C SER A 60 -4.40 -5.90 -3.08
N TRP A 61 -4.09 -6.80 -2.14
CA TRP A 61 -3.84 -8.20 -2.44
C TRP A 61 -4.44 -9.12 -1.38
N SER A 62 -4.63 -10.38 -1.73
CA SER A 62 -5.11 -11.42 -0.82
C SER A 62 -4.31 -12.70 -1.05
N GLU A 63 -3.79 -13.28 0.02
CA GLU A 63 -3.12 -14.58 0.03
C GLU A 63 -3.94 -15.56 0.86
N ARG A 64 -4.25 -16.73 0.32
CA ARG A 64 -4.96 -17.80 1.03
C ARG A 64 -4.15 -19.09 0.93
N ASN A 65 -3.86 -19.70 2.07
CA ASN A 65 -3.13 -20.95 2.19
C ASN A 65 -3.72 -21.85 3.30
N ILE A 66 -3.07 -22.99 3.56
CA ILE A 66 -3.53 -23.98 4.56
C ILE A 66 -3.53 -23.38 5.99
N THR A 67 -2.65 -22.42 6.26
CA THR A 67 -2.55 -21.76 7.57
C THR A 67 -3.54 -20.62 7.75
N GLY A 68 -4.29 -20.26 6.69
CA GLY A 68 -5.34 -19.24 6.70
C GLY A 68 -5.17 -18.21 5.59
N SER A 69 -5.64 -17.00 5.84
CA SER A 69 -5.76 -15.90 4.88
C SER A 69 -5.15 -14.60 5.40
N VAL A 70 -4.50 -13.89 4.48
CA VAL A 70 -3.91 -12.58 4.70
C VAL A 70 -4.42 -11.64 3.63
N HIS A 71 -4.96 -10.51 4.05
CA HIS A 71 -5.39 -9.44 3.16
C HIS A 71 -4.50 -8.23 3.37
N GLY A 72 -4.09 -7.60 2.28
CA GLY A 72 -3.18 -6.47 2.31
C GLY A 72 -3.69 -5.29 1.50
N VAL A 73 -3.41 -4.09 1.99
CA VAL A 73 -3.60 -2.85 1.24
C VAL A 73 -2.33 -2.01 1.37
N PHE A 74 -1.80 -1.59 0.24
CA PHE A 74 -0.61 -0.78 0.11
C PHE A 74 -1.03 0.57 -0.48
N LEU A 75 -0.80 1.64 0.28
CA LEU A 75 -1.04 3.02 -0.15
C LEU A 75 0.30 3.72 -0.28
N TYR A 76 0.51 4.44 -1.38
CA TYR A 76 1.75 5.18 -1.59
C TYR A 76 1.51 6.49 -2.33
N SER A 77 2.27 7.51 -1.96
CA SER A 77 2.29 8.78 -2.68
C SER A 77 3.05 8.64 -4.01
N GLN A 78 2.59 9.32 -5.07
CA GLN A 78 3.27 9.37 -6.36
C GLN A 78 4.70 9.92 -6.29
N LYS A 79 4.98 10.76 -5.29
CA LYS A 79 6.35 11.11 -4.88
C LYS A 79 6.71 10.21 -3.70
N PRO A 80 7.86 9.51 -3.70
CA PRO A 80 8.23 8.55 -2.67
C PRO A 80 8.59 9.23 -1.34
N ALA A 81 7.60 9.81 -0.68
CA ALA A 81 7.71 10.50 0.60
C ALA A 81 6.97 9.73 1.70
N SER A 82 5.97 8.91 1.36
CA SER A 82 5.15 8.20 2.35
C SER A 82 4.52 6.96 1.75
N ILE A 83 4.54 5.89 2.54
CA ILE A 83 3.93 4.60 2.26
C ILE A 83 3.15 4.19 3.50
N MET A 84 1.98 3.57 3.31
CA MET A 84 1.18 2.98 4.36
C MET A 84 0.79 1.57 3.96
N ILE A 85 0.98 0.61 4.87
CA ILE A 85 0.72 -0.81 4.60
C ILE A 85 -0.24 -1.32 5.67
N PHE A 86 -1.38 -1.82 5.24
CA PHE A 86 -2.30 -2.59 6.08
C PHE A 86 -2.12 -4.06 5.76
N ARG A 87 -1.94 -4.88 6.78
CA ARG A 87 -1.92 -6.35 6.65
C ARG A 87 -2.82 -6.96 7.70
N ILE A 88 -3.90 -7.58 7.23
CA ILE A 88 -4.99 -8.13 8.03
C ILE A 88 -4.85 -9.64 7.97
N HIS A 89 -4.56 -10.24 9.10
CA HIS A 89 -4.38 -11.69 9.24
C HIS A 89 -5.63 -12.27 9.89
N ASP A 90 -6.10 -13.42 9.40
CA ASP A 90 -7.08 -14.17 10.16
C ASP A 90 -6.49 -14.77 11.45
N GLU A 91 -7.37 -15.34 12.28
CA GLU A 91 -6.98 -15.87 13.57
C GLU A 91 -5.97 -17.04 13.45
N ASN A 92 -6.12 -17.89 12.43
CA ASN A 92 -5.26 -19.05 12.23
C ASN A 92 -3.85 -18.61 11.82
N VAL A 93 -3.73 -17.66 10.89
CA VAL A 93 -2.44 -17.10 10.50
C VAL A 93 -1.78 -16.39 11.68
N THR A 94 -2.55 -15.61 12.44
CA THR A 94 -2.07 -14.93 13.64
C THR A 94 -1.52 -15.93 14.65
N ARG A 95 -2.25 -17.01 14.94
CA ARG A 95 -1.83 -18.05 15.89
C ARG A 95 -0.59 -18.78 15.40
N HIS A 96 -0.52 -19.11 14.12
CA HIS A 96 0.64 -19.76 13.52
C HIS A 96 1.88 -18.85 13.56
N PHE A 97 1.74 -17.58 13.18
CA PHE A 97 2.80 -16.58 13.22
C PHE A 97 3.34 -16.37 14.64
N MET A 98 2.45 -16.23 15.63
CA MET A 98 2.81 -16.08 17.04
C MET A 98 3.61 -17.30 17.53
N LYS A 99 3.13 -18.52 17.24
CA LYS A 99 3.80 -19.76 17.65
C LYS A 99 5.16 -19.93 16.99
N ARG A 100 5.26 -19.71 15.67
CA ARG A 100 6.50 -19.86 14.90
C ARG A 100 7.60 -18.93 15.38
N ASN A 101 7.25 -17.71 15.78
CA ASN A 101 8.19 -16.68 16.22
C ASN A 101 8.29 -16.57 17.76
N ASN A 102 7.66 -17.49 18.52
CA ASN A 102 7.64 -17.49 19.98
C ASN A 102 7.16 -16.15 20.60
N LEU A 103 6.15 -15.54 19.99
CA LEU A 103 5.58 -14.25 20.40
C LEU A 103 4.42 -14.49 21.35
N LYS A 104 4.43 -13.80 22.49
CA LYS A 104 3.46 -14.03 23.59
C LYS A 104 2.38 -12.96 23.71
N ASN A 105 2.58 -11.79 23.11
CA ASN A 105 1.65 -10.66 23.21
C ASN A 105 1.80 -9.73 22.00
N VAL A 106 0.87 -8.77 21.89
CA VAL A 106 0.82 -7.81 20.78
C VAL A 106 2.09 -6.95 20.71
N SER A 107 2.63 -6.49 21.84
CA SER A 107 3.86 -5.70 21.87
C SER A 107 5.07 -6.47 21.29
N ALA A 108 5.15 -7.78 21.53
CA ALA A 108 6.19 -8.62 20.95
C ALA A 108 6.06 -8.72 19.42
N VAL A 109 4.83 -8.74 18.89
CA VAL A 109 4.57 -8.70 17.44
C VAL A 109 5.07 -7.40 16.83
N ILE A 110 4.69 -6.27 17.44
CA ILE A 110 5.09 -4.94 16.95
C ILE A 110 6.62 -4.83 16.92
N ASN A 111 7.30 -5.20 18.01
CA ASN A 111 8.76 -5.14 18.09
C ASN A 111 9.44 -6.11 17.11
N PHE A 112 8.86 -7.30 16.89
CA PHE A 112 9.37 -8.25 15.89
C PHE A 112 9.30 -7.65 14.48
N GLU A 113 8.16 -7.07 14.12
CA GLU A 113 7.94 -6.46 12.80
C GLU A 113 8.85 -5.25 12.56
N LEU A 114 9.00 -4.38 13.56
CA LEU A 114 9.94 -3.25 13.47
C LEU A 114 11.38 -3.69 13.27
N ARG A 115 11.82 -4.72 14.01
CA ARG A 115 13.17 -5.27 13.84
C ARG A 115 13.38 -5.85 12.46
N ARG A 116 12.35 -6.51 11.90
CA ARG A 116 12.39 -7.02 10.53
C ARG A 116 12.55 -5.87 9.53
N ILE A 117 11.71 -4.84 9.62
CA ILE A 117 11.78 -3.65 8.74
C ILE A 117 13.15 -2.98 8.84
N TYR A 118 13.65 -2.75 10.06
CA TYR A 118 14.96 -2.14 10.25
C TYR A 118 16.09 -3.00 9.69
N SER A 119 16.03 -4.32 9.87
CA SER A 119 17.03 -5.25 9.32
C SER A 119 17.04 -5.21 7.80
N ASP A 120 15.87 -5.23 7.16
CA ASP A 120 15.74 -5.15 5.70
C ASP A 120 16.29 -3.83 5.13
N ILE A 121 16.10 -2.72 5.85
CA ILE A 121 16.66 -1.41 5.49
C ILE A 121 18.19 -1.42 5.66
N ARG A 122 18.69 -1.97 6.75
CA ARG A 122 20.12 -2.04 7.03
C ARG A 122 20.89 -2.94 6.07
N GLU A 123 20.27 -4.01 5.59
CA GLU A 123 20.83 -4.87 4.54
C GLU A 123 21.00 -4.10 3.22
N ARG A 124 20.09 -3.17 2.91
CA ARG A 124 20.18 -2.32 1.71
C ARG A 124 21.09 -1.11 1.89
N ASN A 125 21.21 -0.60 3.12
CA ASN A 125 22.11 0.49 3.46
C ASN A 125 22.74 0.27 4.85
N GLU A 126 23.99 -0.19 4.86
CA GLU A 126 24.76 -0.44 6.08
C GLU A 126 24.97 0.82 6.94
N ASN A 127 24.93 2.01 6.32
CA ASN A 127 25.07 3.29 7.00
C ASN A 127 23.78 3.77 7.69
N SER A 128 22.69 3.00 7.60
CA SER A 128 21.44 3.32 8.28
C SER A 128 21.50 3.01 9.78
N SER A 129 20.93 3.89 10.59
CA SER A 129 20.91 3.71 12.04
C SER A 129 19.56 4.08 12.64
N LEU A 130 19.12 3.29 13.61
CA LEU A 130 17.94 3.62 14.41
C LEU A 130 18.31 4.75 15.38
N ILE A 131 17.59 5.87 15.33
CA ILE A 131 17.87 7.04 16.18
C ILE A 131 16.71 7.38 17.14
N PHE A 132 15.54 6.79 16.93
CA PHE A 132 14.38 6.98 17.79
C PHE A 132 13.49 5.74 17.80
N GLU A 133 12.95 5.41 18.97
CA GLU A 133 11.95 4.37 19.17
C GLU A 133 10.97 4.84 20.27
N GLU A 134 9.68 4.88 19.95
CA GLU A 134 8.60 5.20 20.89
C GLU A 134 7.53 4.12 20.79
N THR A 135 7.23 3.45 21.89
CA THR A 135 6.11 2.50 21.97
C THR A 135 5.00 3.08 22.82
N GLY A 136 3.74 2.79 22.47
CA GLY A 136 2.61 3.33 23.20
C GLY A 136 1.31 2.59 22.93
N GLY A 137 0.27 2.98 23.67
CA GLY A 137 -1.11 2.56 23.44
C GLY A 137 -1.96 3.77 23.11
N ILE A 138 -2.86 3.64 22.13
CA ILE A 138 -3.84 4.64 21.75
C ILE A 138 -5.24 4.02 21.80
N SER A 139 -6.19 4.71 22.43
CA SER A 139 -7.59 4.30 22.39
C SER A 139 -8.21 4.83 21.10
N ILE A 140 -8.64 3.92 20.23
CA ILE A 140 -9.40 4.24 19.03
C ILE A 140 -10.84 3.79 19.31
N TRP A 141 -11.68 4.75 19.67
CA TRP A 141 -13.04 4.49 20.16
C TRP A 141 -13.00 3.56 21.37
N GLU A 142 -13.62 2.38 21.28
CA GLU A 142 -13.68 1.37 22.35
C GLU A 142 -12.54 0.33 22.27
N VAL A 143 -11.60 0.48 21.34
CA VAL A 143 -10.50 -0.48 21.13
C VAL A 143 -9.16 0.14 21.50
N GLN A 144 -8.42 -0.54 22.37
CA GLN A 144 -7.03 -0.18 22.68
C GLN A 144 -6.09 -0.75 21.62
N ALA A 145 -5.46 0.13 20.84
CA ALA A 145 -4.45 -0.24 19.86
C ALA A 145 -3.04 0.05 20.42
N ASN A 146 -2.09 -0.85 20.17
CA ASN A 146 -0.68 -0.63 20.49
C ASN A 146 0.05 -0.17 19.23
N TYR A 147 0.98 0.77 19.37
CA TYR A 147 1.79 1.28 18.27
C TYR A 147 3.27 1.31 18.65
N SER A 148 4.13 1.38 17.64
CA SER A 148 5.52 1.74 17.82
C SER A 148 6.04 2.58 16.66
N LYS A 149 6.67 3.70 16.99
CA LYS A 149 7.25 4.65 16.05
C LYS A 149 8.76 4.51 16.06
N ILE A 150 9.36 4.51 14.88
CA ILE A 150 10.81 4.56 14.75
C ILE A 150 11.26 5.60 13.74
N ILE A 151 12.45 6.16 13.97
CA ILE A 151 13.17 6.96 12.98
C ILE A 151 14.47 6.25 12.62
N ILE A 152 14.63 5.97 11.33
CA ILE A 152 15.83 5.36 10.77
C ILE A 152 16.56 6.44 9.98
N LYS A 153 17.75 6.81 10.46
CA LYS A 153 18.63 7.77 9.79
C LYS A 153 19.23 7.13 8.54
N ASN A 154 19.38 7.92 7.47
CA ASN A 154 19.93 7.48 6.19
C ASN A 154 19.24 6.19 5.68
N ALA A 155 17.93 6.05 5.84
CA ALA A 155 17.23 4.81 5.50
C ALA A 155 17.30 4.47 4.00
N PHE A 156 17.25 5.47 3.13
CA PHE A 156 17.33 5.26 1.68
C PHE A 156 18.05 6.40 0.96
N LYS A 157 18.47 6.13 -0.28
CA LYS A 157 19.14 7.11 -1.15
C LYS A 157 18.23 7.47 -2.33
N SER A 158 18.03 8.76 -2.55
CA SER A 158 17.30 9.30 -3.70
C SER A 158 18.11 10.44 -4.31
N GLU A 159 18.28 10.45 -5.63
CA GLU A 159 18.99 11.52 -6.35
C GLU A 159 20.40 11.83 -5.77
N GLY A 160 21.11 10.81 -5.29
CA GLY A 160 22.45 10.99 -4.71
C GLY A 160 22.47 11.33 -3.21
N THR A 161 21.33 11.71 -2.62
CA THR A 161 21.21 12.16 -1.23
C THR A 161 20.58 11.09 -0.34
N PHE A 162 21.04 10.97 0.90
CA PHE A 162 20.44 10.08 1.90
C PHE A 162 19.29 10.78 2.63
N HIS A 163 18.22 10.03 2.86
CA HIS A 163 17.02 10.51 3.54
C HIS A 163 16.68 9.63 4.74
N ASP A 164 16.19 10.26 5.80
CA ASP A 164 15.69 9.59 6.98
C ASP A 164 14.27 9.05 6.71
N MET A 165 13.92 7.95 7.37
CA MET A 165 12.59 7.34 7.27
C MET A 165 11.92 7.32 8.63
N PHE A 166 10.66 7.74 8.64
CA PHE A 166 9.76 7.62 9.79
C PHE A 166 8.80 6.45 9.55
N CYS A 167 8.73 5.52 10.51
CA CYS A 167 7.77 4.42 10.51
C CYS A 167 6.88 4.51 11.75
N LEU A 168 5.60 4.17 11.59
CA LEU A 168 4.57 4.09 12.65
C LEU A 168 3.86 2.74 12.56
#